data_AF-A0A351NGD4-F1
#
_entry.id   AF-A0A351NGD4-F1
#
_cell.length_a   1.000
_cell.length_b   1.000
_cell.length_c   1.000
_cell.angle_alpha   90.00
_cell.angle_beta   90.00
_cell.angle_gamma   90.00
#
_symmetry.space_group_name_H-M   'P 1'
#
loop_
_entity.id
_entity.type
_entity.pdbx_description
1 polymer ?
#
loop_
_entity_poly.entity_id
_entity_poly.type
_entity_poly.pdbx_seq_one_letter_code
_entity_poly.pdbx_strand_id
1 'polypeptide(L)'
;MKSTLKLIFSIVILTLYGLPSFAQGKVYTRKARMADFPTCTTKIVSSGDSFLDIAFRKEISTRWRISPYEFCTPQEYDQLKTDNSLYFLYIGTDGGVCFLVLEKGGKEEAENNLGRPFEVVRIPICSQSMPNGRELMYIGAYLDVLQAYTEDAMVSEQAAYSGLKWYNKPFTGKTV
;
A
#
# COMPACT_ATOMS: atom_id res chain seq x y z
N MET A 1 0.17 59.76 -5.19
CA MET A 1 0.23 58.88 -6.39
C MET A 1 1.44 57.94 -6.44
N LYS A 2 2.67 58.35 -6.09
CA LYS A 2 3.85 57.47 -6.20
C LYS A 2 3.89 56.31 -5.18
N SER A 3 3.29 56.47 -3.99
CA SER A 3 3.22 55.43 -2.94
C SER A 3 2.19 54.35 -3.25
N THR A 4 1.00 54.74 -3.73
CA THR A 4 -0.07 53.81 -4.10
C THR A 4 0.31 52.94 -5.31
N LEU A 5 1.04 53.50 -6.27
CA LEU A 5 1.55 52.73 -7.42
C LEU A 5 2.60 51.69 -7.02
N LYS A 6 3.49 52.01 -6.06
CA LYS A 6 4.48 51.07 -5.51
C LYS A 6 3.83 49.93 -4.73
N LEU A 7 2.73 50.23 -4.04
CA LEU A 7 1.97 49.24 -3.27
C LEU A 7 1.26 48.24 -4.19
N ILE A 8 0.62 48.74 -5.27
CA ILE A 8 0.00 47.87 -6.29
C ILE A 8 1.07 47.01 -6.98
N PHE A 9 2.22 47.59 -7.33
CA PHE A 9 3.31 46.84 -7.96
C PHE A 9 3.88 45.74 -7.04
N SER A 10 3.98 46.02 -5.74
CA SER A 10 4.42 45.02 -4.74
C SER A 10 3.41 43.89 -4.57
N ILE A 11 2.11 44.17 -4.59
CA ILE A 11 1.05 43.15 -4.52
C ILE A 11 1.08 42.26 -5.75
N VAL A 12 1.22 42.85 -6.95
CA VAL A 12 1.30 42.10 -8.22
C VAL A 12 2.51 41.17 -8.25
N ILE A 13 3.67 41.65 -7.80
CA ILE A 13 4.88 40.83 -7.63
C ILE A 13 4.60 39.69 -6.64
N LEU A 14 4.04 39.98 -5.47
CA LEU A 14 3.78 38.95 -4.46
C LEU A 14 2.80 37.87 -4.95
N THR A 15 1.79 38.25 -5.76
CA THR A 15 0.87 37.31 -6.38
C THR A 15 1.50 36.50 -7.51
N LEU A 16 2.44 37.06 -8.27
CA LEU A 16 3.15 36.34 -9.34
C LEU A 16 4.18 35.34 -8.78
N TYR A 17 4.82 35.66 -7.66
CA TYR A 17 5.79 34.76 -7.00
C TYR A 17 5.17 33.75 -6.02
N GLY A 18 3.90 33.92 -5.62
CA GLY A 18 3.17 32.99 -4.74
C GLY A 18 2.61 31.74 -5.43
N LEU A 19 2.65 31.67 -6.76
CA LEU A 19 1.99 30.61 -7.53
C LEU A 19 2.64 29.20 -7.48
N PRO A 20 3.92 28.96 -7.16
CA PRO A 20 4.43 27.60 -7.13
C PRO A 20 4.19 26.90 -5.79
N SER A 21 3.42 27.47 -4.85
CA SER A 21 3.13 26.77 -3.60
C SER A 21 2.10 25.64 -3.72
N PHE A 22 1.42 25.52 -4.87
CA PHE A 22 0.60 24.35 -5.23
C PHE A 22 1.44 23.18 -5.81
N ALA A 23 2.75 23.36 -5.95
CA ALA A 23 3.69 22.29 -6.30
C ALA A 23 4.27 21.59 -5.07
N GLN A 24 3.57 21.60 -3.92
CA GLN A 24 3.75 20.51 -2.95
C GLN A 24 3.32 19.23 -3.66
N GLY A 25 4.30 18.48 -4.17
CA GLY A 25 4.08 17.22 -4.89
C GLY A 25 3.04 16.41 -4.13
N LYS A 26 1.98 15.98 -4.83
CA LYS A 26 0.91 15.17 -4.25
C LYS A 26 1.56 14.02 -3.49
N VAL A 27 1.56 14.09 -2.17
CA VAL A 27 2.10 13.02 -1.32
C VAL A 27 1.07 11.90 -1.40
N TYR A 28 1.32 10.97 -2.32
CA TYR A 28 0.51 9.77 -2.45
C TYR A 28 0.87 8.85 -1.29
N THR A 29 0.10 8.96 -0.21
CA THR A 29 0.24 8.08 0.96
C THR A 29 -0.07 6.63 0.56
N ARG A 30 0.51 5.67 1.28
CA ARG A 30 0.23 4.22 1.11
C ARG A 30 -1.28 3.94 1.08
N LYS A 31 -2.05 4.63 1.93
CA LYS A 31 -3.52 4.59 1.94
C LYS A 31 -4.14 4.98 0.60
N ALA A 32 -3.71 6.08 -0.01
CA ALA A 32 -4.25 6.52 -1.30
C ALA A 32 -3.99 5.52 -2.43
N ARG A 33 -2.93 4.70 -2.31
CA ARG A 33 -2.62 3.62 -3.25
C ARG A 33 -3.41 2.32 -3.01
N MET A 34 -4.01 2.17 -1.82
CA MET A 34 -4.71 0.96 -1.39
C MET A 34 -6.21 1.19 -1.14
N ALA A 35 -6.75 2.36 -1.47
CA ALA A 35 -8.14 2.71 -1.20
C ALA A 35 -9.13 1.81 -1.98
N ASP A 36 -8.70 1.27 -3.11
CA ASP A 36 -9.44 0.37 -4.00
C ASP A 36 -9.27 -1.12 -3.67
N PHE A 37 -8.43 -1.45 -2.69
CA PHE A 37 -8.10 -2.83 -2.35
C PHE A 37 -9.32 -3.74 -2.07
N PRO A 38 -10.34 -3.34 -1.29
CA PRO A 38 -11.48 -4.22 -1.01
C PRO A 38 -12.35 -4.52 -2.25
N THR A 39 -12.28 -3.67 -3.26
CA THR A 39 -13.06 -3.79 -4.50
C THR A 39 -12.29 -4.47 -5.64
N CYS A 40 -10.97 -4.52 -5.54
CA CYS A 40 -10.10 -5.13 -6.53
C CYS A 40 -9.92 -6.63 -6.29
N THR A 41 -9.84 -7.39 -7.37
CA THR A 41 -9.56 -8.83 -7.30
C THR A 41 -8.08 -9.06 -6.99
N THR A 42 -7.82 -9.85 -5.94
CA THR A 42 -6.48 -10.33 -5.61
C THR A 42 -6.20 -11.64 -6.33
N LYS A 43 -5.19 -11.63 -7.20
CA LYS A 43 -4.68 -12.78 -7.93
C LYS A 43 -3.69 -13.53 -7.06
N ILE A 44 -4.03 -14.77 -6.72
CA ILE A 44 -3.23 -15.64 -5.87
C ILE A 44 -2.31 -16.46 -6.78
N VAL A 45 -1.03 -16.11 -6.83
CA VAL A 45 -0.07 -16.75 -7.73
C VAL A 45 0.39 -18.06 -7.11
N SER A 46 0.11 -19.16 -7.80
CA SER A 46 0.33 -20.50 -7.28
C SER A 46 0.60 -21.47 -8.43
N SER A 47 1.68 -22.27 -8.35
CA SER A 47 2.04 -23.24 -9.39
C SER A 47 1.34 -24.60 -9.20
N GLY A 48 0.89 -24.92 -7.99
CA GLY A 48 0.26 -26.18 -7.59
C GLY A 48 1.23 -27.29 -7.17
N ASP A 49 2.54 -27.09 -7.32
CA ASP A 49 3.49 -28.21 -7.34
C ASP A 49 4.21 -28.47 -6.00
N SER A 50 4.24 -27.49 -5.10
CA SER A 50 4.99 -27.59 -3.83
C SER A 50 4.06 -27.80 -2.63
N PHE A 51 4.53 -28.53 -1.60
CA PHE A 51 3.77 -28.71 -0.36
C PHE A 51 3.41 -27.37 0.31
N LEU A 52 4.33 -26.40 0.25
CA LEU A 52 4.08 -25.04 0.74
C LEU A 52 2.95 -24.36 -0.02
N ASP A 53 2.96 -24.50 -1.33
CA ASP A 53 1.96 -23.90 -2.21
C ASP A 53 0.57 -24.58 -2.05
N ILE A 54 0.54 -25.90 -1.88
CA ILE A 54 -0.69 -26.64 -1.55
C ILE A 54 -1.27 -26.16 -0.21
N ALA A 55 -0.43 -26.04 0.83
CA ALA A 55 -0.86 -25.51 2.12
C ALA A 55 -1.36 -24.07 2.01
N PHE A 56 -0.64 -23.23 1.26
CA PHE A 56 -1.01 -21.84 0.99
C PHE A 56 -2.37 -21.72 0.29
N ARG A 57 -2.61 -22.45 -0.81
CA ARG A 57 -3.91 -22.45 -1.51
C ARG A 57 -5.07 -22.87 -0.59
N LYS A 58 -4.84 -23.88 0.23
CA LYS A 58 -5.82 -24.38 1.19
C LYS A 58 -6.17 -23.30 2.22
N GLU A 59 -5.18 -22.66 2.81
CA GLU A 59 -5.40 -21.63 3.82
C GLU A 59 -6.03 -20.37 3.21
N ILE A 60 -5.64 -19.96 2.00
CA ILE A 60 -6.30 -18.87 1.26
C ILE A 60 -7.79 -19.16 1.09
N SER A 61 -8.14 -20.36 0.62
CA SER A 61 -9.53 -20.75 0.40
C SER A 61 -10.36 -20.82 1.69
N THR A 62 -9.70 -20.93 2.84
CA THR A 62 -10.36 -21.07 4.15
C THR A 62 -10.47 -19.72 4.88
N ARG A 63 -9.48 -18.84 4.73
CA ARG A 63 -9.30 -17.66 5.60
C ARG A 63 -9.37 -16.32 4.88
N TRP A 64 -9.15 -16.27 3.56
CA TRP A 64 -9.09 -15.00 2.83
C TRP A 64 -10.46 -14.32 2.82
N ARG A 65 -10.52 -13.09 3.34
CA ARG A 65 -11.78 -12.35 3.52
C ARG A 65 -11.71 -10.86 3.20
N ILE A 66 -10.53 -10.32 2.94
CA ILE A 66 -10.30 -8.88 2.80
C ILE A 66 -10.61 -8.33 1.40
N SER A 67 -10.67 -9.20 0.39
CA SER A 67 -10.95 -8.85 -1.01
C SER A 67 -11.44 -10.08 -1.79
N PRO A 68 -12.13 -9.90 -2.92
CA PRO A 68 -12.36 -10.98 -3.88
C PRO A 68 -11.03 -11.56 -4.36
N TYR A 69 -10.94 -12.87 -4.56
CA TYR A 69 -9.71 -13.52 -5.00
C TYR A 69 -9.93 -14.54 -6.11
N GLU A 70 -8.91 -14.71 -6.94
CA GLU A 70 -8.86 -15.74 -7.98
C GLU A 70 -7.45 -16.34 -8.03
N PHE A 71 -7.34 -17.64 -8.21
CA PHE A 71 -6.04 -18.28 -8.42
C PHE A 71 -5.52 -17.97 -9.82
N CYS A 72 -4.23 -17.67 -9.93
CA CYS A 72 -3.54 -17.53 -11.20
C CYS A 72 -2.23 -18.32 -11.21
N THR A 73 -1.81 -18.70 -12.41
CA THR A 73 -0.52 -19.33 -12.66
C THR A 73 0.59 -18.29 -12.69
N PRO A 74 1.86 -18.68 -12.47
CA PRO A 74 3.01 -17.77 -12.62
C PRO A 74 3.09 -17.14 -14.02
N GLN A 75 2.67 -17.86 -15.07
CA GLN A 75 2.66 -17.35 -16.44
C GLN A 75 1.60 -16.25 -16.63
N GLU A 76 0.41 -16.43 -16.07
CA GLU A 76 -0.64 -15.39 -16.08
C GLU A 76 -0.22 -14.18 -15.25
N TYR A 77 0.45 -14.39 -14.12
CA TYR A 77 1.03 -13.30 -13.33
C TYR A 77 1.98 -12.44 -14.16
N ASP A 78 2.91 -13.03 -14.91
CA ASP A 78 3.84 -12.27 -15.74
C ASP A 78 3.18 -11.42 -16.82
N GLN A 79 2.01 -11.86 -17.31
CA GLN A 79 1.21 -11.12 -18.29
C GLN A 79 0.41 -9.99 -17.63
N LEU A 80 -0.12 -10.23 -16.43
CA LEU A 80 -1.07 -9.34 -15.75
C LEU A 80 -0.43 -8.36 -14.77
N LYS A 81 0.83 -8.56 -14.35
CA LYS A 81 1.52 -7.72 -13.35
C LYS A 81 1.56 -6.23 -13.70
N THR A 82 1.38 -5.88 -14.98
CA THR A 82 1.33 -4.48 -15.43
C THR A 82 -0.01 -3.80 -15.23
N ASP A 83 -1.06 -4.55 -14.89
CA ASP A 83 -2.40 -4.05 -14.65
C ASP A 83 -2.51 -3.45 -13.25
N ASN A 84 -2.86 -2.17 -13.16
CA ASN A 84 -2.99 -1.46 -11.89
C ASN A 84 -4.29 -1.80 -11.13
N SER A 85 -5.26 -2.43 -11.78
CA SER A 85 -6.52 -2.83 -11.16
C SER A 85 -6.42 -4.13 -10.35
N LEU A 86 -5.29 -4.83 -10.46
CA LEU A 86 -5.07 -6.13 -9.84
C LEU A 86 -4.05 -6.05 -8.69
N TYR A 87 -4.30 -6.86 -7.67
CA TYR A 87 -3.35 -7.16 -6.62
C TYR A 87 -2.83 -8.57 -6.78
N PHE A 88 -1.61 -8.83 -6.37
CA PHE A 88 -0.96 -10.13 -6.47
C PHE A 88 -0.48 -10.56 -5.10
N LEU A 89 -0.86 -11.77 -4.69
CA LEU A 89 -0.36 -12.42 -3.49
C LEU A 89 0.39 -13.68 -3.89
N TYR A 90 1.65 -13.79 -3.49
CA TYR A 90 2.49 -14.91 -3.85
C TYR A 90 3.57 -15.20 -2.81
N ILE A 91 4.18 -16.37 -2.93
CA ILE A 91 5.34 -16.76 -2.13
C ILE A 91 6.61 -16.53 -2.97
N GLY A 92 7.35 -15.47 -2.65
CA GLY A 92 8.64 -15.17 -3.24
C GLY A 92 9.78 -15.87 -2.50
N THR A 93 10.92 -16.06 -3.15
CA THR A 93 12.13 -16.58 -2.49
C THR A 93 13.29 -15.62 -2.72
N ASP A 94 13.99 -15.26 -1.65
CA ASP A 94 15.14 -14.36 -1.68
C ASP A 94 16.13 -14.74 -0.58
N GLY A 95 17.41 -14.84 -0.92
CA GLY A 95 18.48 -15.18 0.04
C GLY A 95 18.28 -16.49 0.82
N GLY A 96 17.58 -17.49 0.25
CA GLY A 96 17.26 -18.75 0.92
C GLY A 96 16.12 -18.67 1.94
N VAL A 97 15.38 -17.56 1.94
CA VAL A 97 14.18 -17.33 2.75
C VAL A 97 12.97 -17.15 1.82
N CYS A 98 11.87 -17.81 2.15
CA CYS A 98 10.59 -17.61 1.50
C CYS A 98 9.83 -16.46 2.17
N PHE A 99 9.22 -15.61 1.35
CA PHE A 99 8.46 -14.45 1.76
C PHE A 99 7.04 -14.53 1.22
N LEU A 100 6.06 -14.23 2.06
CA LEU A 100 4.70 -13.96 1.64
C LEU A 100 4.63 -12.48 1.23
N VAL A 101 4.33 -12.24 -0.05
CA VAL A 101 4.36 -10.91 -0.66
C VAL A 101 2.99 -10.56 -1.20
N LEU A 102 2.48 -9.39 -0.81
CA LEU A 102 1.31 -8.76 -1.37
C LEU A 102 1.75 -7.48 -2.08
N GLU A 103 1.43 -7.37 -3.36
CA GLU A 103 1.76 -6.20 -4.18
C GLU A 103 0.58 -5.76 -5.05
N LYS A 104 0.61 -4.48 -5.43
CA LYS A 104 -0.27 -3.92 -6.46
C LYS A 104 0.45 -3.95 -7.79
N GLY A 105 -0.25 -4.41 -8.84
CA GLY A 105 0.26 -4.32 -10.20
C GLY A 105 0.38 -2.89 -10.70
N GLY A 106 1.06 -2.73 -11.82
CA GLY A 106 1.22 -1.42 -12.46
C GLY A 106 2.40 -1.37 -13.40
N LYS A 107 2.54 -0.22 -14.06
CA LYS A 107 3.67 0.05 -14.95
C LYS A 107 4.69 0.92 -14.24
N GLU A 108 5.95 0.51 -14.24
CA GLU A 108 7.06 1.28 -13.67
C GLU A 108 7.13 2.71 -14.26
N GLU A 109 6.83 2.84 -15.54
CA GLU A 109 6.86 4.10 -16.30
C GLU A 109 5.62 4.99 -16.09
N ALA A 110 4.70 4.66 -15.18
CA ALA A 110 3.52 5.48 -14.96
C ALA A 110 3.89 6.91 -14.48
N GLU A 111 3.33 7.93 -15.15
CA GLU A 111 3.47 9.35 -14.79
C GLU A 111 2.97 9.62 -13.37
N ASN A 112 1.89 8.94 -12.98
CA ASN A 112 1.36 9.01 -11.62
C ASN A 112 1.91 7.88 -10.77
N ASN A 113 2.44 8.25 -9.60
CA ASN A 113 2.92 7.33 -8.56
C ASN A 113 1.86 6.31 -8.08
N LEU A 114 0.57 6.55 -8.30
CA LEU A 114 -0.51 5.59 -8.04
C LEU A 114 -0.55 4.42 -9.03
N GLY A 115 -0.10 4.66 -10.27
CA GLY A 115 -0.09 3.69 -11.37
C GLY A 115 1.14 2.76 -11.38
N ARG A 116 2.10 3.02 -10.49
CA ARG A 116 3.34 2.24 -10.37
C ARG A 116 3.10 1.02 -9.50
N PRO A 117 3.81 -0.09 -9.76
CA PRO A 117 3.77 -1.25 -8.90
C PRO A 117 4.21 -0.87 -7.48
N PHE A 118 3.57 -1.50 -6.51
CA PHE A 118 3.73 -1.13 -5.10
C PHE A 118 3.61 -2.35 -4.21
N GLU A 119 4.71 -2.70 -3.53
CA GLU A 119 4.72 -3.74 -2.50
C GLU A 119 3.99 -3.23 -1.25
N VAL A 120 2.88 -3.89 -0.91
CA VAL A 120 2.08 -3.58 0.28
C VAL A 120 2.74 -4.20 1.51
N VAL A 121 3.07 -5.49 1.42
CA VAL A 121 3.57 -6.31 2.51
C VAL A 121 4.57 -7.34 1.97
N ARG A 122 5.62 -7.58 2.76
CA ARG A 122 6.55 -8.68 2.59
C ARG A 122 6.90 -9.27 3.95
N ILE A 123 6.45 -10.48 4.23
CA ILE A 123 6.64 -11.18 5.50
C ILE A 123 7.53 -12.41 5.28
N PRO A 124 8.65 -12.57 5.99
CA PRO A 124 9.41 -13.82 5.96
C PRO A 124 8.61 -14.93 6.64
N ILE A 125 8.45 -16.07 5.96
CA ILE A 125 7.63 -17.20 6.45
C ILE A 125 8.47 -18.43 6.81
N CYS A 126 9.46 -18.80 5.99
CA CYS A 126 10.27 -19.99 6.22
C CYS A 126 11.59 -19.95 5.47
N SER A 127 12.53 -20.84 5.79
CA SER A 127 13.67 -21.09 4.90
C SER A 127 13.22 -21.89 3.69
N GLN A 128 13.86 -21.66 2.55
CA GLN A 128 13.59 -22.40 1.30
C GLN A 128 13.82 -23.91 1.46
N SER A 129 14.73 -24.32 2.35
CA SER A 129 15.02 -25.74 2.59
C SER A 129 13.95 -26.46 3.42
N MET A 130 13.04 -25.71 4.09
CA MET A 130 11.95 -26.22 4.93
C MET A 130 12.32 -27.49 5.71
N PRO A 131 13.35 -27.44 6.57
CA PRO A 131 14.01 -28.64 7.08
C PRO A 131 13.10 -29.54 7.93
N ASN A 132 12.04 -28.97 8.53
CA ASN A 132 11.18 -29.71 9.47
C ASN A 132 9.70 -29.77 9.04
N GLY A 133 9.29 -29.06 7.99
CA GLY A 133 7.90 -28.97 7.52
C GLY A 133 6.88 -28.36 8.50
N ARG A 134 7.27 -28.03 9.74
CA ARG A 134 6.42 -27.38 10.75
C ARG A 134 5.95 -26.01 10.30
N GLU A 135 6.72 -25.37 9.43
CA GLU A 135 6.45 -24.08 8.82
C GLU A 135 5.10 -24.06 8.09
N LEU A 136 4.70 -25.20 7.52
CA LEU A 136 3.41 -25.37 6.83
C LEU A 136 2.20 -25.15 7.77
N MET A 137 2.35 -25.45 9.07
CA MET A 137 1.28 -25.30 10.04
C MET A 137 0.99 -23.83 10.38
N TYR A 138 1.95 -22.93 10.12
CA TYR A 138 1.85 -21.51 10.45
C TYR A 138 1.36 -20.64 9.29
N ILE A 139 1.13 -21.21 8.10
CA ILE A 139 0.69 -20.46 6.92
C ILE A 139 -0.62 -19.70 7.18
N GLY A 140 -1.58 -20.32 7.84
CA GLY A 140 -2.83 -19.66 8.23
C GLY A 140 -2.59 -18.44 9.14
N ALA A 141 -1.65 -18.54 10.09
CA ALA A 141 -1.30 -17.42 10.97
C ALA A 141 -0.61 -16.29 10.21
N TYR A 142 0.27 -16.60 9.26
CA TYR A 142 0.90 -15.58 8.40
C TYR A 142 -0.14 -14.85 7.54
N LEU A 143 -1.14 -15.56 7.03
CA LEU A 143 -2.25 -14.94 6.30
C LEU A 143 -3.09 -14.04 7.21
N ASP A 144 -3.41 -14.48 8.43
CA ASP A 144 -4.17 -13.67 9.38
C ASP A 144 -3.42 -12.38 9.74
N VAL A 145 -2.09 -12.45 9.95
CA VAL A 145 -1.24 -11.28 10.19
C VAL A 145 -1.20 -10.35 8.96
N LEU A 146 -1.04 -10.90 7.76
CA LEU A 146 -1.05 -10.12 6.52
C LEU A 146 -2.39 -9.42 6.31
N GLN A 147 -3.49 -10.11 6.56
CA GLN A 147 -4.84 -9.56 6.43
C GLN A 147 -5.06 -8.42 7.42
N ALA A 148 -4.73 -8.64 8.70
CA ALA A 148 -4.85 -7.61 9.74
C ALA A 148 -4.01 -6.37 9.41
N TYR A 149 -2.77 -6.56 8.94
CA TYR A 149 -1.92 -5.45 8.52
C TYR A 149 -2.52 -4.68 7.35
N THR A 150 -3.07 -5.40 6.36
CA THR A 150 -3.66 -4.78 5.17
C THR A 150 -4.93 -4.00 5.53
N GLU A 151 -5.76 -4.53 6.41
CA GLU A 151 -6.91 -3.85 6.99
C GLU A 151 -6.50 -2.56 7.72
N ASP A 152 -5.53 -2.64 8.63
CA ASP A 152 -5.01 -1.48 9.36
C ASP A 152 -4.38 -0.43 8.43
N ALA A 153 -3.68 -0.86 7.38
CA ALA A 153 -3.09 0.04 6.38
C ALA A 153 -4.15 0.79 5.53
N MET A 154 -5.37 0.25 5.43
CA MET A 154 -6.51 0.93 4.80
C MET A 154 -7.22 1.89 5.76
N VAL A 155 -7.23 1.60 7.07
CA VAL A 155 -7.88 2.41 8.09
C VAL A 155 -7.15 3.75 8.29
N SER A 156 -7.93 4.82 8.42
CA SER A 156 -7.46 6.20 8.33
C SER A 156 -6.54 6.65 9.48
N GLU A 157 -5.34 7.15 9.18
CA GLU A 157 -4.53 7.96 10.12
C GLU A 157 -5.32 9.15 10.69
N GLN A 158 -6.29 9.68 9.94
CA GLN A 158 -7.11 10.80 10.39
C GLN A 158 -8.01 10.44 11.57
N ALA A 159 -8.35 9.16 11.79
CA ALA A 159 -9.00 8.71 13.02
C ALA A 159 -8.01 8.73 14.20
N ALA A 160 -6.77 8.29 14.00
CA ALA A 160 -5.70 8.33 15.00
C ALA A 160 -5.28 9.76 15.38
N TYR A 161 -5.22 10.68 14.41
CA TYR A 161 -4.87 12.09 14.63
C TYR A 161 -6.08 13.01 14.87
N SER A 162 -7.32 12.54 14.72
CA SER A 162 -8.51 13.34 15.02
C SER A 162 -8.55 13.78 16.49
N GLY A 163 -8.03 12.95 17.40
CA GLY A 163 -7.88 13.28 18.83
C GLY A 163 -6.87 14.41 19.09
N LEU A 164 -5.82 14.53 18.27
CA LEU A 164 -4.81 15.60 18.39
C LEU A 164 -5.33 16.97 17.95
N LYS A 165 -6.39 17.03 17.12
CA LYS A 165 -7.02 18.28 16.72
C LYS A 165 -7.68 19.01 17.89
N TRP A 166 -8.10 18.28 18.94
CA TRP A 166 -8.71 18.89 20.13
C TRP A 166 -7.69 19.50 21.09
N TYR A 167 -6.46 18.95 21.13
CA TYR A 167 -5.40 19.44 22.03
C TYR A 167 -4.66 20.68 21.50
N ASN A 168 -4.68 20.93 20.19
CA ASN A 168 -4.11 22.15 19.59
C ASN A 168 -5.09 23.33 19.61
N LYS A 169 -5.65 23.67 20.78
CA LYS A 169 -6.23 25.00 20.96
C LYS A 169 -5.08 26.01 21.06
N PRO A 170 -5.09 27.10 20.28
CA PRO A 170 -4.11 28.17 20.47
C PRO A 170 -4.24 28.68 21.90
N PHE A 171 -3.14 28.73 22.64
CA PHE A 171 -3.11 29.38 23.95
C PHE A 171 -3.47 30.86 23.73
N THR A 172 -4.72 31.22 24.02
CA THR A 172 -5.13 32.60 24.18
C THR A 172 -4.48 33.10 25.46
N GLY A 173 -3.26 33.61 25.33
CA GLY A 173 -2.61 34.36 26.40
C GLY A 173 -3.50 35.54 26.76
N LYS A 174 -3.94 35.60 28.02
CA LYS A 174 -4.49 36.84 28.57
C LYS A 174 -3.36 37.85 28.57
N THR A 175 -3.48 38.90 27.76
CA THR A 175 -2.76 40.14 27.97
C THR A 175 -3.16 40.66 29.35
N VAL A 176 -2.22 40.62 30.29
CA VAL A 176 -2.29 41.33 31.59
C VAL A 176 -1.75 42.73 31.36
#